data_AF-A0A7X6X4G2-F1
#
_entry.id   AF-A0A7X6X4G2-F1
#
_cell.length_a   1.000
_cell.length_b   1.000
_cell.length_c   1.000
_cell.angle_alpha   90.00
_cell.angle_beta   90.00
_cell.angle_gamma   90.00
#
_symmetry.space_group_name_H-M   'P 1'
#
loop_
_entity.id
_entity.type
_entity.pdbx_description
1 polymer ?
#
loop_
_entity_poly.entity_id
_entity_poly.type
_entity_poly.pdbx_seq_one_letter_code
_entity_poly.pdbx_strand_id
1 'polypeptide(L)' 'KYQDRVLFGTDLEATFSEERIAEFYHTHYRFLQTKDEYFDHPFPDFLGQWKVFGLGLDDDVLEKLYFKNTERILKIGLD' A
#
# COMPACT_ATOMS: atom_id res chain seq x y z
N LYS A 1 -0.08 -3.01 -18.78
CA LYS A 1 -0.75 -4.23 -19.32
C LYS A 1 -1.72 -4.90 -18.34
N TYR A 2 -1.36 -5.09 -17.06
CA TYR A 2 -2.18 -5.88 -16.11
C TYR A 2 -2.69 -5.09 -14.88
N GLN A 3 -2.74 -3.76 -14.96
CA GLN A 3 -3.10 -2.90 -13.83
C GLN A 3 -4.49 -3.22 -13.25
N ASP A 4 -5.43 -3.67 -14.08
CA ASP A 4 -6.82 -3.92 -13.65
C ASP A 4 -7.00 -5.30 -12.95
N ARG A 5 -5.90 -6.00 -12.67
CA ARG A 5 -5.87 -7.35 -12.07
C ARG A 5 -5.10 -7.40 -10.75
N VAL A 6 -4.79 -6.24 -10.15
CA VAL A 6 -4.01 -6.14 -8.92
C VAL A 6 -4.84 -5.43 -7.86
N LEU A 7 -4.75 -5.90 -6.62
CA LEU A 7 -5.37 -5.28 -5.44
C LEU A 7 -4.29 -4.99 -4.40
N PHE A 8 -4.54 -3.98 -3.57
CA PHE A 8 -3.76 -3.73 -2.37
C PHE A 8 -4.42 -4.41 -1.15
N GLY A 9 -3.59 -5.08 -0.35
CA GLY A 9 -3.99 -5.71 0.91
C GLY A 9 -2.76 -5.89 1.78
N THR A 10 -2.95 -5.80 3.10
CA THR A 10 -1.85 -5.68 4.06
C THR A 10 -1.61 -6.95 4.86
N ASP A 11 -2.62 -7.82 4.97
CA ASP A 11 -2.66 -8.94 5.92
C ASP A 11 -2.30 -8.50 7.36
N LEU A 12 -2.53 -7.23 7.68
CA LEU A 12 -2.17 -6.63 8.96
C LEU A 12 -3.16 -7.08 10.03
N GLU A 13 -2.62 -7.58 11.14
CA GLU A 13 -3.42 -7.97 12.29
C GLU A 13 -4.03 -6.75 13.00
N ALA A 14 -5.30 -6.83 13.39
CA ALA A 14 -6.01 -5.72 14.06
C ALA A 14 -5.60 -5.52 15.54
N THR A 15 -4.60 -6.25 16.03
CA THR A 15 -4.15 -6.21 17.43
C THR A 15 -3.05 -5.17 17.68
N PHE A 16 -2.49 -4.55 16.63
CA PHE A 16 -1.54 -3.46 16.75
C PHE A 16 -2.21 -2.18 17.27
N SER A 17 -1.42 -1.29 17.89
CA SER A 17 -1.91 0.03 18.31
C SER A 17 -2.28 0.88 17.09
N GLU A 18 -3.16 1.86 17.29
CA GLU A 18 -3.59 2.78 16.22
C GLU A 18 -2.40 3.51 15.59
N GLU A 19 -1.41 3.92 16.38
CA GLU A 19 -0.21 4.59 15.89
C GLU A 19 0.61 3.65 14.99
N ARG A 20 0.76 2.38 15.40
CA ARG A 20 1.50 1.39 14.60
C ARG A 20 0.79 1.08 13.29
N ILE A 21 -0.55 1.02 13.32
CA ILE A 21 -1.36 0.85 12.11
C ILE A 21 -1.20 2.07 11.19
N ALA A 22 -1.25 3.29 11.73
CA ALA A 22 -1.07 4.50 10.93
C ALA A 22 0.33 4.55 10.27
N GLU A 23 1.40 4.30 11.04
CA GLU A 23 2.77 4.24 10.52
C GLU A 23 2.93 3.19 9.42
N PHE A 24 2.28 2.03 9.60
CA PHE A 24 2.26 0.97 8.60
C PHE A 24 1.64 1.43 7.28
N TYR A 25 0.47 2.07 7.31
CA TYR A 25 -0.17 2.59 6.10
C TYR A 25 0.61 3.77 5.49
N HIS A 26 1.16 4.68 6.31
CA HIS A 26 2.01 5.77 5.82
C HIS A 26 3.21 5.26 5.02
N THR A 27 3.86 4.20 5.50
CA THR A 27 4.99 3.60 4.79
C THR A 27 4.56 2.96 3.47
N HIS A 28 3.38 2.34 3.40
CA HIS A 28 2.82 1.83 2.14
C HIS A 28 2.48 2.94 1.16
N TYR A 29 1.88 4.04 1.62
CA TYR A 29 1.62 5.21 0.78
C TYR A 29 2.93 5.81 0.26
N ARG A 30 3.93 5.95 1.13
CA ARG A 30 5.26 6.41 0.72
C ARG A 30 5.87 5.51 -0.36
N PHE A 31 5.81 4.20 -0.19
CA PHE A 31 6.27 3.23 -1.18
C PHE A 31 5.55 3.37 -2.54
N LEU A 32 4.24 3.51 -2.54
CA LEU A 32 3.46 3.54 -3.79
C LEU A 32 3.53 4.90 -4.50
N GLN A 33 3.49 6.00 -3.75
CA GLN A 33 3.23 7.34 -4.29
C GLN A 33 4.49 8.17 -4.54
N THR A 34 5.60 7.88 -3.85
CA THR A 34 6.80 8.72 -3.91
C THR A 34 7.91 8.07 -4.71
N LYS A 35 8.93 8.86 -5.07
CA LYS A 35 10.21 8.39 -5.61
C LYS A 35 11.30 8.39 -4.54
N ASP A 36 10.92 8.37 -3.27
CA ASP A 36 11.88 8.35 -2.17
C ASP A 36 12.68 7.05 -2.21
N GLU A 37 13.97 7.15 -1.94
CA GLU A 37 14.89 6.03 -1.98
C GLU A 37 15.40 5.69 -0.57
N TYR A 38 15.71 4.41 -0.35
CA TYR A 38 16.47 3.95 0.81
C TYR A 38 15.84 4.25 2.18
N PHE A 39 14.56 3.90 2.35
CA PHE A 39 13.85 4.04 3.64
C PHE A 39 13.45 2.69 4.25
N ASP A 40 13.13 2.67 5.54
CA ASP A 40 12.71 1.47 6.27
C ASP A 40 11.30 1.03 5.86
N HIS A 41 11.10 -0.28 5.73
CA HIS A 41 9.76 -0.86 5.62
C HIS A 41 9.07 -0.88 6.99
N PRO A 42 7.76 -1.19 7.09
CA PRO A 42 6.98 -1.03 8.34
C PRO A 42 7.41 -1.90 9.54
N PHE A 43 8.19 -2.97 9.31
CA PHE A 43 8.53 -3.95 10.35
C PHE A 43 10.02 -4.35 10.34
N PRO A 44 10.96 -3.40 10.37
CA PRO A 44 12.38 -3.71 10.21
C PRO A 44 12.91 -4.56 11.38
N ASP A 45 12.30 -4.40 12.55
CA ASP A 45 12.63 -5.15 13.77
C ASP A 45 12.18 -6.62 13.73
N PHE A 46 11.23 -6.97 12.86
CA PHE A 46 10.63 -8.31 12.81
C PHE A 46 10.94 -9.07 11.51
N LEU A 47 10.92 -8.40 10.36
CA LEU A 47 11.11 -9.05 9.04
C LEU A 47 12.50 -8.79 8.44
N GLY A 48 13.39 -8.13 9.18
CA GLY A 48 14.75 -7.78 8.78
C GLY A 48 14.88 -6.35 8.25
N GLN A 49 16.11 -5.84 8.23
CA GLN A 49 16.44 -4.43 7.98
C GLN A 49 16.63 -4.12 6.48
N TRP A 50 15.66 -4.52 5.66
CA TRP A 50 15.65 -4.22 4.23
C TRP A 50 15.24 -2.77 3.98
N LYS A 51 15.78 -2.19 2.91
CA LYS A 51 15.41 -0.84 2.47
C LYS A 51 14.48 -0.89 1.27
N VAL A 52 13.54 0.04 1.25
CA VAL A 52 12.51 0.18 0.21
C VAL A 52 12.84 1.37 -0.68
N PHE A 53 12.46 1.25 -1.95
CA PHE A 53 12.53 2.31 -2.96
C PHE A 53 11.12 2.56 -3.48
N GLY A 54 10.71 3.82 -3.49
CA GLY A 54 9.39 4.24 -3.92
C GLY A 54 9.17 4.01 -5.42
N LEU A 55 7.93 3.67 -5.79
CA LEU A 55 7.54 3.38 -7.17
C LEU A 55 7.15 4.64 -7.95
N GLY A 56 6.68 5.68 -7.26
CA GLY A 56 6.17 6.91 -7.87
C GLY A 56 5.06 6.64 -8.90
N LEU A 57 4.05 5.87 -8.51
CA LEU A 57 2.93 5.52 -9.40
C LEU A 57 2.07 6.75 -9.71
N ASP A 58 1.57 6.82 -10.95
CA ASP A 58 0.64 7.85 -11.39
C ASP A 58 -0.73 7.70 -10.70
N ASP A 59 -1.45 8.81 -10.54
CA ASP A 59 -2.74 8.87 -9.83
C ASP A 59 -3.78 7.89 -10.40
N ASP A 60 -3.83 7.71 -11.72
CA ASP A 60 -4.77 6.79 -12.38
C ASP A 60 -4.46 5.32 -12.06
N VAL A 61 -3.19 4.98 -11.81
CA VAL A 61 -2.77 3.65 -11.33
C VAL A 61 -3.09 3.49 -9.85
N LEU A 62 -2.89 4.52 -9.03
CA LEU A 62 -3.19 4.52 -7.60
C LEU A 62 -4.68 4.31 -7.35
N GLU A 63 -5.56 5.01 -8.08
CA GLU A 63 -7.02 4.83 -7.95
C GLU A 63 -7.46 3.39 -8.24
N LYS A 64 -6.87 2.76 -9.25
CA LYS A 64 -7.12 1.35 -9.55
C LYS A 64 -6.72 0.43 -8.41
N LEU A 65 -5.52 0.66 -7.87
CA LEU A 65 -4.96 -0.15 -6.81
C LEU A 65 -5.74 0.01 -5.48
N TYR A 66 -6.17 1.23 -5.17
CA TYR A 66 -6.85 1.56 -3.93
C TYR A 66 -8.33 1.17 -3.91
N PHE A 67 -9.07 1.37 -5.00
CA PHE A 67 -10.51 1.08 -4.95
C PHE A 67 -11.13 0.60 -6.28
N LYS A 68 -10.79 1.16 -7.45
CA LYS A 68 -11.55 0.86 -8.68
C LYS A 68 -11.49 -0.62 -9.09
N ASN A 69 -10.37 -1.30 -8.83
CA ASN A 69 -10.27 -2.73 -9.09
C ASN A 69 -11.15 -3.54 -8.12
N THR A 70 -11.19 -3.15 -6.84
CA THR A 70 -12.03 -3.78 -5.82
C THR A 70 -13.51 -3.63 -6.17
N GLU A 71 -13.95 -2.42 -6.51
CA GLU A 71 -15.33 -2.12 -6.94
C GLU A 71 -15.75 -3.00 -8.12
N ARG A 72 -14.90 -3.06 -9.16
CA ARG A 72 -15.15 -3.88 -10.34
C ARG A 72 -15.30 -5.36 -10.00
N ILE A 73 -14.47 -5.89 -9.11
CA ILE A 73 -14.45 -7.31 -8.75
C ILE A 73 -15.64 -7.67 -7.84
N LEU A 74 -15.91 -6.84 -6.84
CA LEU A 74 -16.96 -7.08 -5.85
C LEU A 74 -18.35 -6.60 -6.33
N LYS A 75 -18.42 -5.86 -7.43
CA LYS A 75 -19.64 -5.25 -7.97
C LYS A 75 -20.35 -4.36 -6.97
N ILE A 76 -19.56 -3.54 -6.27
CA ILE A 76 -20.02 -2.54 -5.31
C ILE A 76 -19.62 -1.16 -5.83
N GLY A 77 -20.43 -0.14 -5.54
CA GLY A 77 -20.02 1.27 -5.64
C GLY A 77 -19.58 1.73 -4.26
N LEU A 78 -18.34 2.19 -4.13
CA LEU A 78 -17.85 2.84 -2.92
C LEU A 78 -18.07 4.36 -3.10
N ASP A 79 -19.35 4.74 -3.27
CA ASP A 79 -19.82 6.12 -3.44
C ASP A 79 -20.63 6.56 -2.21
#